data_AF-A0A7S3ZWV3-F1
#
_entry.id   AF-A0A7S3ZWV3-F1
#
_cell.length_a   1.000
_cell.length_b   1.000
_cell.length_c   1.000
_cell.angle_alpha   90.00
_cell.angle_beta   90.00
_cell.angle_gamma   90.00
#
_symmetry.space_group_name_H-M   'P 1'
#
loop_
_entity.id
_entity.type
_entity.pdbx_description
1 polymer ?
#
loop_
_entity_poly.entity_id
_entity_poly.type
_entity_poly.pdbx_seq_one_letter_code
_entity_poly.pdbx_strand_id
1 'polypeptide(L)'
;MRYYALLAVMHAANVDGVGDLRRYRRRGAWHRRERASNATAQDASRRGVILWAHGRSATDTFCEAMRQAAHLTYCRNIKEGFNHLHAEGKRLTRNRLKKCVRRGQLLSHIKPGHLYSQGLATPEALFRAAREVGFGVVVAEYRQNALARMVSSFEMRTRTPADAKAVFCKKDGELVKKFEWERTIWERGVAAAKAEEFTIIEFTFLELISSVCTCVERATSVLADCAGARCECRDQVKENVHMRTSHRDRTLAERTSPTAANCIRAALRVDPQYAWMLDLSRHEPPEGVSNANASWLVGSS
;
A
#
# COMPACT_ATOMS: atom_id res chain seq x y z
N MET A 1 -35.03 6.64 -7.59
CA MET A 1 -35.35 5.51 -8.50
C MET A 1 -34.46 5.58 -9.73
N ARG A 2 -34.11 4.42 -10.28
CA ARG A 2 -33.20 4.16 -11.43
C ARG A 2 -31.73 4.02 -11.03
N TYR A 3 -31.30 2.77 -10.84
CA TYR A 3 -30.34 2.10 -11.73
C TYR A 3 -30.28 0.62 -11.32
N TYR A 4 -30.95 -0.21 -12.12
CA TYR A 4 -30.73 -1.66 -12.22
C TYR A 4 -30.29 -1.94 -13.66
N ALA A 5 -29.60 -3.07 -13.82
CA ALA A 5 -29.25 -3.76 -15.06
C ALA A 5 -27.89 -3.40 -15.69
N LEU A 6 -26.93 -4.31 -15.51
CA LEU A 6 -26.24 -4.96 -16.63
C LEU A 6 -25.45 -6.17 -16.10
N LEU A 7 -26.04 -7.35 -16.27
CA LEU A 7 -25.48 -8.68 -16.06
C LEU A 7 -25.91 -9.52 -17.26
N ALA A 8 -25.01 -10.40 -17.71
CA ALA A 8 -25.12 -11.38 -18.80
C ALA A 8 -24.90 -10.86 -20.23
N VAL A 9 -23.78 -11.26 -20.85
CA VAL A 9 -23.74 -12.25 -21.97
C VAL A 9 -22.31 -12.82 -22.04
N MET A 10 -22.14 -14.10 -21.71
CA MET A 10 -21.03 -14.92 -22.19
C MET A 10 -21.52 -16.35 -22.37
N HIS A 11 -21.68 -16.81 -23.60
CA HIS A 11 -21.46 -18.21 -23.99
C HIS A 11 -21.34 -18.37 -25.50
N ALA A 12 -20.55 -19.40 -25.85
CA ALA A 12 -20.39 -20.08 -27.13
C ALA A 12 -19.43 -19.46 -28.16
N ALA A 13 -18.23 -20.04 -28.25
CA ALA A 13 -17.69 -20.49 -29.53
C ALA A 13 -16.70 -21.64 -29.29
N ASN A 14 -16.99 -22.78 -29.90
CA ASN A 14 -16.14 -23.97 -29.92
C ASN A 14 -15.87 -24.34 -31.39
N VAL A 15 -14.63 -24.78 -31.63
CA VAL A 15 -14.06 -25.56 -32.76
C VAL A 15 -14.09 -24.99 -34.19
N ASP A 16 -12.91 -24.66 -34.72
CA ASP A 16 -12.30 -25.37 -35.88
C ASP A 16 -10.93 -24.75 -36.23
N GLY A 17 -9.89 -25.58 -36.37
CA GLY A 17 -8.59 -25.13 -36.87
C GLY A 17 -7.38 -25.96 -36.47
N VAL A 18 -7.31 -27.21 -36.93
CA VAL A 18 -6.06 -27.98 -36.96
C VAL A 18 -5.21 -27.44 -38.12
N GLY A 19 -4.40 -26.43 -37.84
CA GLY A 19 -3.50 -25.81 -38.80
C GLY A 19 -2.14 -25.45 -38.18
N ASP A 20 -1.13 -26.26 -38.50
CA ASP A 20 0.30 -25.90 -38.48
C ASP A 20 1.00 -25.72 -37.11
N LEU A 21 1.16 -26.85 -36.40
CA LEU A 21 1.94 -26.97 -35.16
C LEU A 21 3.47 -26.76 -35.31
N ARG A 22 4.01 -26.64 -36.54
CA ARG A 22 5.46 -26.46 -36.75
C ARG A 22 5.88 -24.99 -36.79
N ARG A 23 5.02 -24.06 -37.21
CA ARG A 23 5.29 -22.59 -37.10
C ARG A 23 5.20 -22.06 -35.68
N TYR A 24 4.35 -22.64 -34.82
CA TYR A 24 4.20 -22.21 -33.43
C TYR A 24 5.45 -22.49 -32.57
N ARG A 25 6.18 -23.58 -32.85
CA ARG A 25 7.41 -23.93 -32.11
C ARG A 25 8.57 -22.98 -32.37
N ARG A 26 8.69 -22.39 -33.57
CA ARG A 26 9.76 -21.41 -33.88
C ARG A 26 9.50 -20.02 -33.30
N ARG A 27 8.25 -19.56 -33.21
CA ARG A 27 7.91 -18.29 -32.51
C ARG A 27 8.07 -18.39 -30.98
N GLY A 28 7.75 -19.54 -30.40
CA GLY A 28 7.91 -19.76 -28.95
C GLY A 28 9.36 -19.86 -28.45
N ALA A 29 10.33 -20.16 -29.33
CA ALA A 29 11.76 -20.17 -29.01
C ALA A 29 12.39 -18.77 -29.10
N TRP A 30 11.90 -17.93 -30.01
CA TRP A 30 12.34 -16.54 -30.17
C TRP A 30 11.89 -15.67 -29.00
N HIS A 31 10.61 -15.74 -28.61
CA HIS A 31 10.10 -15.03 -27.42
C HIS A 31 10.74 -15.49 -26.10
N ARG A 32 11.22 -16.74 -26.00
CA ARG A 32 11.93 -17.23 -24.81
C ARG A 32 13.37 -16.73 -24.74
N ARG A 33 14.08 -16.62 -25.87
CA ARG A 33 15.40 -15.99 -25.91
C ARG A 33 15.32 -14.49 -25.63
N GLU A 34 14.33 -13.80 -26.19
CA GLU A 34 14.11 -12.37 -25.94
C GLU A 34 13.75 -12.08 -24.47
N ARG A 35 12.97 -12.95 -23.81
CA ARG A 35 12.75 -12.90 -22.35
C ARG A 35 14.01 -13.19 -21.54
N ALA A 36 14.86 -14.13 -21.96
CA ALA A 36 16.08 -14.47 -21.23
C ALA A 36 17.16 -13.37 -21.34
N SER A 37 17.29 -12.72 -22.50
CA SER A 37 18.15 -11.54 -22.66
C SER A 37 17.57 -10.26 -22.04
N ASN A 38 16.23 -10.16 -21.91
CA ASN A 38 15.62 -9.11 -21.09
C ASN A 38 15.74 -9.39 -19.60
N ALA A 39 15.78 -10.66 -19.16
CA ALA A 39 15.94 -11.01 -17.75
C ALA A 39 17.30 -10.56 -17.18
N THR A 40 18.38 -10.68 -17.96
CA THR A 40 19.72 -10.21 -17.55
C THR A 40 19.85 -8.68 -17.53
N ALA A 41 19.08 -7.96 -18.35
CA ALA A 41 18.96 -6.50 -18.29
C ALA A 41 17.94 -6.01 -17.23
N GLN A 42 16.90 -6.81 -16.94
CA GLN A 42 15.89 -6.56 -15.90
C GLN A 42 16.47 -6.72 -14.48
N ASP A 43 17.49 -7.55 -14.30
CA ASP A 43 18.15 -7.67 -13.00
C ASP A 43 18.94 -6.41 -12.63
N ALA A 44 19.47 -5.67 -13.62
CA ALA A 44 20.06 -4.34 -13.42
C ALA A 44 19.01 -3.22 -13.25
N SER A 45 17.70 -3.51 -13.42
CA SER A 45 16.61 -2.52 -13.44
C SER A 45 15.74 -2.50 -12.17
N ARG A 46 16.05 -3.27 -11.12
CA ARG A 46 15.28 -3.28 -9.86
C ARG A 46 15.61 -2.09 -8.94
N ARG A 47 15.57 -0.86 -9.48
CA ARG A 47 16.06 0.31 -8.71
C ARG A 47 14.95 1.05 -7.98
N GLY A 48 13.74 1.04 -8.51
CA GLY A 48 12.61 1.77 -7.93
C GLY A 48 11.92 0.98 -6.81
N VAL A 49 11.68 1.66 -5.68
CA VAL A 49 10.91 1.18 -4.53
C VAL A 49 9.57 1.92 -4.46
N ILE A 50 8.48 1.15 -4.38
CA ILE A 50 7.15 1.66 -4.01
C ILE A 50 6.83 1.21 -2.59
N LEU A 51 6.61 2.15 -1.69
CA LEU A 51 5.94 1.86 -0.42
C LEU A 51 4.43 1.84 -0.68
N TRP A 52 3.83 0.66 -0.58
CA TRP A 52 2.39 0.41 -0.69
C TRP A 52 1.78 0.26 0.71
N ALA A 53 1.37 1.39 1.28
CA ALA A 53 0.92 1.46 2.67
C ALA A 53 -0.08 2.60 2.86
N HIS A 54 -0.92 2.50 3.88
CA HIS A 54 -1.78 3.61 4.26
C HIS A 54 -0.99 4.74 4.96
N GLY A 55 -1.61 5.91 5.11
CA GLY A 55 -1.06 6.96 5.97
C GLY A 55 -1.17 6.57 7.44
N ARG A 56 -0.35 7.18 8.32
CA ARG A 56 -0.35 6.90 9.77
C ARG A 56 -0.02 5.44 10.10
N SER A 57 0.94 4.89 9.35
CA SER A 57 1.48 3.54 9.56
C SER A 57 3.01 3.56 9.63
N ALA A 58 3.59 4.51 10.37
CA ALA A 58 5.05 4.71 10.47
C ALA A 58 5.78 4.93 9.13
N THR A 59 5.04 5.27 8.05
CA THR A 59 5.59 5.40 6.71
C THR A 59 6.56 6.57 6.56
N ASP A 60 6.42 7.63 7.37
CA ASP A 60 7.38 8.74 7.40
C ASP A 60 8.75 8.27 7.89
N THR A 61 8.78 7.62 9.06
CA THR A 61 10.00 7.09 9.67
C THR A 61 10.68 6.09 8.75
N PHE A 62 9.92 5.12 8.22
CA PHE A 62 10.45 4.10 7.32
C PHE A 62 10.95 4.69 6.00
N CYS A 63 10.16 5.54 5.32
CA CYS A 63 10.59 6.13 4.05
C CYS A 63 11.85 6.98 4.21
N GLU A 64 11.96 7.74 5.30
CA GLU A 64 13.13 8.59 5.53
C GLU A 64 14.38 7.77 5.84
N ALA A 65 14.24 6.73 6.67
CA ALA A 65 15.31 5.78 6.93
C ALA A 65 15.76 5.08 5.63
N MET A 66 14.81 4.60 4.83
CA MET A 66 15.08 3.97 3.53
C MET A 66 15.77 4.94 2.55
N ARG A 67 15.32 6.19 2.50
CA ARG A 67 15.89 7.25 1.66
C ARG A 67 17.36 7.49 1.99
N GLN A 68 17.67 7.57 3.28
CA GLN A 68 19.03 7.80 3.77
C GLN A 68 19.91 6.57 3.54
N ALA A 69 19.44 5.39 3.95
CA ALA A 69 20.18 4.14 3.86
C ALA A 69 20.49 3.74 2.41
N ALA A 70 19.53 3.83 1.50
CA ALA A 70 19.71 3.42 0.11
C ALA A 70 20.03 4.59 -0.85
N HIS A 71 20.31 5.79 -0.32
CA HIS A 71 20.54 7.00 -1.10
C HIS A 71 19.46 7.28 -2.18
N LEU A 72 18.22 6.88 -1.90
CA LEU A 72 17.12 7.07 -2.82
C LEU A 72 16.63 8.52 -2.79
N THR A 73 16.01 8.96 -3.87
CA THR A 73 15.31 10.25 -3.92
C THR A 73 13.82 10.02 -4.10
N TYR A 74 13.00 10.76 -3.35
CA TYR A 74 11.56 10.71 -3.53
C TYR A 74 11.15 11.15 -4.94
N CYS A 75 10.22 10.42 -5.54
CA CYS A 75 9.50 10.87 -6.72
C CYS A 75 8.87 12.23 -6.46
N ARG A 76 9.27 13.24 -7.24
CA ARG A 76 8.90 14.66 -7.06
C ARG A 76 9.45 15.31 -5.78
N ASN A 77 10.51 14.76 -5.19
CA ASN A 77 11.18 15.25 -3.99
C ASN A 77 10.31 15.32 -2.73
N ILE A 78 9.17 14.62 -2.70
CA ILE A 78 8.27 14.53 -1.54
C ILE A 78 7.78 13.09 -1.36
N LYS A 79 7.63 12.63 -0.12
CA LYS A 79 7.24 11.24 0.23
C LYS A 79 6.00 10.76 -0.56
N GLU A 80 4.94 11.56 -0.50
CA GLU A 80 3.64 11.28 -1.14
C GLU A 80 3.46 12.08 -2.44
N GLY A 81 4.43 11.98 -3.36
CA GLY A 81 4.44 12.72 -4.63
C GLY A 81 3.14 12.66 -5.45
N PHE A 82 2.35 11.61 -5.26
CA PHE A 82 1.12 11.36 -5.97
C PHE A 82 -0.18 11.68 -5.21
N ASN A 83 -0.06 12.27 -4.02
CA ASN A 83 -1.22 12.70 -3.25
C ASN A 83 -1.75 14.03 -3.79
N HIS A 84 -2.70 13.98 -4.73
CA HIS A 84 -3.24 15.16 -5.40
C HIS A 84 -4.00 16.13 -4.48
N LEU A 85 -4.23 15.77 -3.21
CA LEU A 85 -4.81 16.65 -2.20
C LEU A 85 -3.77 17.60 -1.58
N HIS A 86 -2.48 17.36 -1.82
CA HIS A 86 -1.40 18.27 -1.44
C HIS A 86 -1.11 19.23 -2.59
N ALA A 87 -0.76 20.48 -2.26
CA ALA A 87 -0.44 21.51 -3.26
C ALA A 87 0.70 21.06 -4.20
N GLU A 88 1.69 20.36 -3.64
CA GLU A 88 2.88 19.85 -4.32
C GLU A 88 2.64 18.50 -5.02
N GLY A 89 1.62 17.77 -4.58
CA GLY A 89 1.25 16.46 -5.12
C GLY A 89 0.63 16.56 -6.50
N LYS A 90 0.70 15.47 -7.27
CA LYS A 90 0.07 15.41 -8.60
C LYS A 90 -0.61 14.07 -8.82
N ARG A 91 -1.58 14.04 -9.72
CA ARG A 91 -2.25 12.79 -10.12
C ARG A 91 -1.26 11.69 -10.54
N LEU A 92 -1.55 10.46 -10.18
CA LEU A 92 -0.75 9.28 -10.50
C LEU A 92 -0.97 8.87 -11.96
N THR A 93 0.05 9.04 -12.80
CA THR A 93 -0.01 8.66 -14.23
C THR A 93 1.29 8.00 -14.67
N ARG A 94 1.23 7.14 -15.69
CA ARG A 94 2.41 6.49 -16.28
C ARG A 94 3.50 7.49 -16.68
N ASN A 95 3.11 8.60 -17.32
CA ASN A 95 4.05 9.65 -17.72
C ASN A 95 4.78 10.30 -16.53
N ARG A 96 4.13 10.40 -15.36
CA ARG A 96 4.77 10.97 -14.17
C ARG A 96 5.67 9.97 -13.47
N LEU A 97 5.31 8.68 -13.42
CA LEU A 97 6.22 7.62 -12.97
C LEU A 97 7.49 7.58 -13.84
N LYS A 98 7.33 7.62 -15.18
CA LYS A 98 8.45 7.70 -16.14
C LYS A 98 9.34 8.91 -15.90
N LYS A 99 8.77 10.08 -15.58
CA LYS A 99 9.54 11.29 -15.25
C LYS A 99 10.35 11.13 -13.97
N CYS A 100 9.83 10.46 -12.96
CA CYS A 100 10.57 10.20 -11.72
C CYS A 100 11.77 9.29 -11.97
N VAL A 101 11.59 8.17 -12.68
CA VAL A 101 12.70 7.27 -13.01
C VAL A 101 13.77 7.98 -13.84
N ARG A 102 13.39 8.76 -14.87
CA ARG A 102 14.34 9.57 -15.67
C ARG A 102 15.16 10.57 -14.84
N ARG A 103 14.67 10.97 -13.67
CA ARG A 103 15.34 11.92 -12.76
C ARG A 103 16.09 11.21 -11.63
N GLY A 104 16.19 9.88 -11.64
CA GLY A 104 16.75 9.10 -10.53
C GLY A 104 15.90 9.15 -9.26
N GLN A 105 14.64 9.56 -9.34
CA GLN A 105 13.73 9.65 -8.20
C GLN A 105 13.00 8.32 -7.99
N LEU A 106 13.69 7.40 -7.32
CA LEU A 106 13.37 5.97 -7.27
C LEU A 106 12.64 5.52 -5.99
N LEU A 107 12.13 6.43 -5.16
CA LEU A 107 11.32 6.08 -3.99
C LEU A 107 9.95 6.76 -4.06
N SER A 108 8.86 6.03 -3.85
CA SER A 108 7.51 6.62 -3.79
C SER A 108 6.61 5.96 -2.76
N HIS A 109 5.97 6.74 -1.89
CA HIS A 109 4.87 6.27 -1.06
C HIS A 109 3.54 6.46 -1.80
N ILE A 110 2.88 5.36 -2.13
CA ILE A 110 1.57 5.35 -2.77
C ILE A 110 0.58 4.66 -1.85
N LYS A 111 -0.44 5.42 -1.41
CA LYS A 111 -1.54 4.88 -0.62
C LYS A 111 -2.58 4.26 -1.56
N PRO A 112 -3.33 3.24 -1.11
CA PRO A 112 -4.55 2.78 -1.79
C PRO A 112 -5.48 3.94 -2.17
N GLY A 113 -5.65 4.89 -1.25
CA GLY A 113 -6.44 6.09 -1.48
C GLY A 113 -5.84 7.09 -2.47
N HIS A 114 -4.69 6.85 -3.12
CA HIS A 114 -4.19 7.69 -4.22
C HIS A 114 -4.69 7.23 -5.60
N LEU A 115 -5.28 6.03 -5.67
CA LEU A 115 -5.89 5.50 -6.89
C LEU A 115 -7.23 6.20 -7.12
N TYR A 116 -7.25 7.19 -8.01
CA TYR A 116 -8.44 7.96 -8.38
C TYR A 116 -8.76 7.83 -9.86
N SER A 117 -10.01 8.13 -10.22
CA SER A 117 -10.66 7.88 -11.53
C SER A 117 -10.00 8.53 -12.76
N GLN A 118 -8.89 9.26 -12.61
CA GLN A 118 -8.15 9.84 -13.73
C GLN A 118 -6.65 9.50 -13.61
N GLY A 119 -6.19 8.52 -14.38
CA GLY A 119 -4.81 8.05 -14.41
C GLY A 119 -4.71 6.55 -14.15
N LEU A 120 -3.80 6.15 -13.27
CA LEU A 120 -3.65 4.76 -12.82
C LEU A 120 -4.65 4.52 -11.67
N ALA A 121 -5.90 4.26 -12.04
CA ALA A 121 -7.04 4.21 -11.11
C ALA A 121 -7.22 2.87 -10.39
N THR A 122 -6.49 1.82 -10.80
CA THR A 122 -6.55 0.50 -10.17
C THR A 122 -5.14 0.04 -9.77
N PRO A 123 -5.01 -0.85 -8.78
CA PRO A 123 -3.71 -1.38 -8.40
C PRO A 123 -3.00 -2.10 -9.56
N GLU A 124 -3.75 -2.85 -10.37
CA GLU A 124 -3.22 -3.57 -11.54
C GLU A 124 -2.63 -2.61 -12.57
N ALA A 125 -3.36 -1.53 -12.91
CA ALA A 125 -2.85 -0.50 -13.80
C ALA A 125 -1.61 0.19 -13.23
N LEU A 126 -1.59 0.45 -11.92
CA LEU A 126 -0.44 1.03 -11.23
C LEU A 126 0.80 0.14 -11.35
N PHE A 127 0.72 -1.09 -10.87
CA PHE A 127 1.90 -1.95 -10.79
C PHE A 127 2.43 -2.35 -12.16
N ARG A 128 1.55 -2.56 -13.15
CA ARG A 128 1.97 -2.71 -14.54
C ARG A 128 2.76 -1.50 -15.04
N ALA A 129 2.19 -0.31 -14.89
CA ALA A 129 2.84 0.92 -15.34
C ALA A 129 4.14 1.21 -14.59
N ALA A 130 4.21 0.87 -13.30
CA ALA A 130 5.41 1.00 -12.48
C ALA A 130 6.52 0.03 -12.92
N ARG A 131 6.16 -1.22 -13.21
CA ARG A 131 7.09 -2.25 -13.72
C ARG A 131 7.68 -1.83 -15.06
N GLU A 132 6.83 -1.41 -15.99
CA GLU A 132 7.22 -0.96 -17.33
C GLU A 132 8.19 0.23 -17.32
N VAL A 133 8.23 1.03 -16.25
CA VAL A 133 9.13 2.18 -16.15
C VAL A 133 10.34 1.94 -15.24
N GLY A 134 10.51 0.76 -14.64
CA GLY A 134 11.71 0.37 -13.89
C GLY A 134 11.59 0.37 -12.36
N PHE A 135 10.37 0.38 -11.81
CA PHE A 135 10.21 -0.03 -10.41
C PHE A 135 10.27 -1.56 -10.31
N GLY A 136 10.91 -2.06 -9.25
CA GLY A 136 11.15 -3.49 -9.08
C GLY A 136 10.85 -4.03 -7.68
N VAL A 137 10.74 -3.15 -6.68
CA VAL A 137 10.50 -3.54 -5.29
C VAL A 137 9.23 -2.86 -4.77
N VAL A 138 8.39 -3.63 -4.09
CA VAL A 138 7.27 -3.12 -3.30
C VAL A 138 7.52 -3.45 -1.85
N VAL A 139 7.60 -2.41 -1.02
CA VAL A 139 7.47 -2.58 0.43
C VAL A 139 5.98 -2.42 0.72
N ALA A 140 5.33 -3.48 1.20
CA ALA A 140 3.92 -3.47 1.50
C ALA A 140 3.72 -3.49 3.01
N GLU A 141 2.96 -2.53 3.54
CA GLU A 141 2.58 -2.51 4.95
C GLU A 141 1.07 -2.35 5.07
N TYR A 142 0.50 -3.18 5.94
CA TYR A 142 -0.88 -3.05 6.36
C TYR A 142 -1.00 -2.96 7.87
N ARG A 143 -1.55 -1.83 8.33
CA ARG A 143 -1.85 -1.61 9.74
C ARG A 143 -3.16 -2.28 10.11
N GLN A 144 -3.07 -3.41 10.81
CA GLN A 144 -4.21 -4.25 11.16
C GLN A 144 -5.27 -3.51 12.00
N ASN A 145 -4.88 -2.62 12.92
CA ASN A 145 -5.81 -1.76 13.67
C ASN A 145 -6.26 -0.53 12.85
N ALA A 146 -6.88 -0.79 11.69
CA ALA A 146 -7.27 0.22 10.70
C ALA A 146 -8.20 1.30 11.28
N LEU A 147 -9.08 0.97 12.23
CA LEU A 147 -9.93 1.96 12.91
C LEU A 147 -9.13 2.97 13.74
N ALA A 148 -8.17 2.51 14.58
CA ALA A 148 -7.28 3.41 15.30
C ALA A 148 -6.48 4.32 14.36
N ARG A 149 -6.05 3.81 13.21
CA ARG A 149 -5.39 4.59 12.15
C ARG A 149 -6.32 5.68 11.58
N MET A 150 -7.59 5.37 11.35
CA MET A 150 -8.57 6.34 10.86
C MET A 150 -8.83 7.46 11.88
N VAL A 151 -8.98 7.11 13.17
CA VAL A 151 -9.06 8.09 14.25
C VAL A 151 -7.79 8.95 14.28
N SER A 152 -6.61 8.34 14.21
CA SER A 152 -5.35 9.09 14.17
C SER A 152 -5.21 10.01 12.95
N SER A 153 -5.78 9.61 11.81
CA SER A 153 -5.82 10.46 10.61
C SER A 153 -6.79 11.63 10.76
N PHE A 154 -7.84 11.47 11.56
CA PHE A 154 -8.78 12.54 11.89
C PHE A 154 -8.13 13.59 12.80
N GLU A 155 -7.41 13.16 13.83
CA GLU A 155 -6.72 14.02 14.82
C GLU A 155 -5.72 15.01 14.17
N MET A 156 -5.13 14.64 13.04
CA MET A 156 -4.14 15.45 12.32
C MET A 156 -4.73 16.68 11.61
N ARG A 157 -6.05 16.82 11.55
CA ARG A 157 -6.71 17.94 10.86
C ARG A 157 -7.42 18.80 11.89
N THR A 158 -7.28 20.12 11.79
CA THR A 158 -8.09 21.06 12.56
C THR A 158 -9.55 20.84 12.18
N ARG A 159 -10.31 20.22 13.08
CA ARG A 159 -11.66 19.74 12.78
C ARG A 159 -12.60 20.04 13.92
N THR A 160 -13.78 20.51 13.53
CA THR A 160 -14.87 20.80 14.45
C THR A 160 -15.58 19.50 14.85
N PRO A 161 -16.39 19.53 15.92
CA PRO A 161 -17.30 18.42 16.22
C PRO A 161 -18.23 18.03 15.05
N ALA A 162 -18.59 18.99 14.19
CA ALA A 162 -19.39 18.74 12.99
C ALA A 162 -18.61 17.91 11.95
N ASP A 163 -17.31 18.18 11.77
CA ASP A 163 -16.45 17.36 10.90
C ASP A 163 -16.31 15.93 11.43
N ALA A 164 -16.19 15.77 12.76
CA ALA A 164 -16.17 14.45 13.41
C ALA A 164 -17.45 13.67 13.09
N LYS A 165 -18.61 14.33 13.24
CA LYS A 165 -19.92 13.74 12.89
C LYS A 165 -19.98 13.37 11.41
N ALA A 166 -19.57 14.24 10.50
CA ALA A 166 -19.60 13.97 9.06
C ALA A 166 -18.70 12.80 8.64
N VAL A 167 -17.61 12.55 9.37
CA VAL A 167 -16.68 11.44 9.10
C VAL A 167 -17.19 10.12 9.70
N PHE A 168 -17.65 10.13 10.95
CA PHE A 168 -17.89 8.91 11.72
C PHE A 168 -19.37 8.54 11.92
N CYS A 169 -20.30 9.48 11.73
CA CYS A 169 -21.74 9.27 11.88
C CYS A 169 -22.47 9.19 10.55
N LYS A 170 -21.78 8.80 9.47
CA LYS A 170 -22.48 8.33 8.28
C LYS A 170 -23.26 7.05 8.62
N LYS A 171 -24.17 6.63 7.74
CA LYS A 171 -25.11 5.52 8.01
C LYS A 171 -24.38 4.31 8.63
N ASP A 172 -25.08 3.59 9.50
CA ASP A 172 -24.52 2.44 10.21
C ASP A 172 -23.79 1.48 9.25
N GLY A 173 -22.59 1.06 9.64
CA GLY A 173 -21.72 0.18 8.85
C GLY A 173 -20.89 0.88 7.75
N GLU A 174 -21.09 2.17 7.44
CA GLU A 174 -20.23 2.87 6.45
C GLU A 174 -18.78 2.96 6.91
N LEU A 175 -18.53 3.11 8.21
CA LEU A 175 -17.18 3.10 8.77
C LEU A 175 -16.50 1.74 8.55
N VAL A 176 -17.23 0.64 8.79
CA VAL A 176 -16.74 -0.73 8.59
C VAL A 176 -16.46 -0.99 7.11
N LYS A 177 -17.46 -0.72 6.25
CA LYS A 177 -17.33 -0.81 4.80
C LYS A 177 -16.14 -0.02 4.25
N LYS A 178 -15.83 1.14 4.85
CA LYS A 178 -14.71 1.96 4.41
C LYS A 178 -13.36 1.30 4.68
N PHE A 179 -13.09 0.81 5.88
CA PHE A 179 -11.78 0.18 6.14
C PHE A 179 -11.68 -1.19 5.46
N GLU A 180 -12.80 -1.89 5.28
CA GLU A 180 -12.90 -3.10 4.47
C GLU A 180 -12.53 -2.84 3.02
N TRP A 181 -13.10 -1.78 2.43
CA TRP A 181 -12.73 -1.35 1.09
C TRP A 181 -11.24 -0.97 1.02
N GLU A 182 -10.72 -0.24 2.01
CA GLU A 182 -9.28 0.09 2.08
C GLU A 182 -8.40 -1.17 2.15
N ARG A 183 -8.83 -2.19 2.91
CA ARG A 183 -8.18 -3.51 2.98
C ARG A 183 -8.18 -4.20 1.61
N THR A 184 -9.34 -4.34 0.98
CA THR A 184 -9.46 -5.02 -0.32
C THR A 184 -8.61 -4.35 -1.39
N ILE A 185 -8.56 -3.02 -1.44
CA ILE A 185 -7.69 -2.33 -2.42
C ILE A 185 -6.21 -2.57 -2.09
N TRP A 186 -5.83 -2.58 -0.81
CA TRP A 186 -4.47 -2.90 -0.41
C TRP A 186 -4.06 -4.33 -0.84
N GLU A 187 -4.89 -5.33 -0.55
CA GLU A 187 -4.68 -6.74 -0.91
C GLU A 187 -4.58 -6.92 -2.43
N ARG A 188 -5.48 -6.28 -3.18
CA ARG A 188 -5.41 -6.25 -4.65
C ARG A 188 -4.11 -5.63 -5.14
N GLY A 189 -3.57 -4.63 -4.43
CA GLY A 189 -2.27 -4.05 -4.75
C GLY A 189 -1.12 -5.02 -4.56
N VAL A 190 -1.10 -5.76 -3.45
CA VAL A 190 -0.12 -6.83 -3.24
C VAL A 190 -0.24 -7.90 -4.33
N ALA A 191 -1.45 -8.37 -4.63
CA ALA A 191 -1.67 -9.36 -5.69
C ALA A 191 -1.23 -8.84 -7.08
N ALA A 192 -1.54 -7.59 -7.40
CA ALA A 192 -1.12 -6.94 -8.64
C ALA A 192 0.41 -6.81 -8.74
N ALA A 193 1.08 -6.45 -7.65
CA ALA A 193 2.53 -6.42 -7.60
C ALA A 193 3.14 -7.82 -7.82
N LYS A 194 2.54 -8.87 -7.24
CA LYS A 194 2.97 -10.27 -7.46
C LYS A 194 2.83 -10.65 -8.94
N ALA A 195 1.68 -10.32 -9.54
CA ALA A 195 1.40 -10.61 -10.95
C ALA A 195 2.35 -9.90 -11.94
N GLU A 196 2.91 -8.75 -11.55
CA GLU A 196 3.86 -7.96 -12.35
C GLU A 196 5.32 -8.20 -11.91
N GLU A 197 5.57 -9.32 -11.20
CA GLU A 197 6.91 -9.83 -10.82
C GLU A 197 7.76 -8.85 -10.00
N PHE A 198 7.12 -8.10 -9.10
CA PHE A 198 7.84 -7.31 -8.11
C PHE A 198 8.44 -8.20 -7.01
N THR A 199 9.61 -7.83 -6.50
CA THR A 199 10.04 -8.30 -5.18
C THR A 199 9.21 -7.60 -4.13
N ILE A 200 8.46 -8.36 -3.34
CA ILE A 200 7.57 -7.81 -2.32
C ILE A 200 8.16 -8.11 -0.95
N ILE A 201 8.21 -7.06 -0.12
CA ILE A 201 8.65 -7.14 1.26
C ILE A 201 7.50 -6.66 2.12
N GLU A 202 6.88 -7.61 2.80
CA GLU A 202 5.73 -7.34 3.65
C GLU A 202 6.21 -7.08 5.09
N PHE A 203 5.69 -6.01 5.67
CA PHE A 203 5.87 -5.66 7.08
C PHE A 203 4.52 -5.46 7.75
N THR A 204 4.45 -5.83 9.02
CA THR A 204 3.44 -5.38 9.94
C THR A 204 3.76 -3.98 10.45
N PHE A 205 2.73 -3.27 10.91
CA PHE A 205 2.92 -2.01 11.61
C PHE A 205 3.81 -2.16 12.85
N LEU A 206 3.70 -3.29 13.56
CA LEU A 206 4.47 -3.58 14.77
C LEU A 206 5.97 -3.72 14.47
N GLU A 207 6.33 -4.46 13.42
CA GLU A 207 7.73 -4.57 12.97
C GLU A 207 8.32 -3.18 12.67
N LEU A 208 7.61 -2.36 11.89
CA LEU A 208 8.07 -1.02 11.55
C LEU A 208 8.31 -0.14 12.77
N ILE A 209 7.43 -0.18 13.78
CA ILE A 209 7.60 0.67 14.97
C ILE A 209 8.59 0.10 16.00
N SER A 210 8.83 -1.21 15.98
CA SER A 210 9.73 -1.89 16.92
C SER A 210 11.19 -1.83 16.47
N SER A 211 11.45 -1.97 15.17
CA SER A 211 12.79 -1.84 14.60
C SER A 211 12.76 -1.38 13.15
N VAL A 212 12.76 -0.06 12.94
CA VAL A 212 12.78 0.53 11.59
C VAL A 212 14.02 0.08 10.82
N CYS A 213 15.19 0.03 11.46
CA CYS A 213 16.42 -0.32 10.76
C CYS A 213 16.45 -1.78 10.31
N THR A 214 15.96 -2.73 11.10
CA THR A 214 15.80 -4.12 10.65
C THR A 214 14.88 -4.21 9.43
N CYS A 215 13.78 -3.45 9.41
CA CYS A 215 12.90 -3.40 8.25
C CYS A 215 13.59 -2.77 7.03
N VAL A 216 14.37 -1.70 7.22
CA VAL A 216 15.12 -1.04 6.14
C VAL A 216 16.18 -1.98 5.58
N GLU A 217 16.96 -2.65 6.41
CA GLU A 217 17.97 -3.62 5.99
C GLU A 217 17.38 -4.77 5.18
N ARG A 218 16.23 -5.30 5.63
CA ARG A 218 15.48 -6.30 4.84
C ARG A 218 15.00 -5.72 3.51
N ALA A 219 14.59 -4.46 3.48
CA ALA A 219 14.16 -3.78 2.24
C ALA A 219 15.31 -3.44 1.29
N THR A 220 16.48 -3.09 1.80
CA THR A 220 17.67 -2.75 1.00
C THR A 220 18.40 -3.98 0.50
N SER A 221 18.33 -5.12 1.19
CA SER A 221 19.04 -6.35 0.79
C SER A 221 18.67 -6.87 -0.61
N VAL A 222 17.47 -6.51 -1.10
CA VAL A 222 16.98 -6.89 -2.44
C VAL A 222 17.27 -5.84 -3.52
N LEU A 223 17.84 -4.69 -3.17
CA LEU A 223 18.24 -3.66 -4.12
C LEU A 223 19.64 -3.97 -4.66
N ALA A 224 19.76 -4.04 -5.99
CA ALA A 224 21.03 -4.33 -6.66
C ALA A 224 22.16 -3.35 -6.27
N ASP A 225 21.81 -2.09 -6.04
CA ASP A 225 22.77 -1.02 -5.69
C ASP A 225 23.17 -1.04 -4.20
N CYS A 226 22.59 -1.93 -3.39
CA CYS A 226 22.78 -2.01 -1.93
C CYS A 226 23.58 -3.25 -1.45
N ALA A 227 24.38 -3.86 -2.30
CA ALA A 227 25.25 -4.97 -1.88
C ALA A 227 26.35 -4.48 -0.89
N GLY A 228 26.41 -5.09 0.31
CA GLY A 228 27.44 -4.86 1.32
C GLY A 228 27.22 -3.61 2.20
N ALA A 229 28.30 -3.01 2.70
CA ALA A 229 28.28 -1.89 3.66
C ALA A 229 27.78 -0.53 3.09
N ARG A 230 27.27 -0.51 1.85
CA ARG A 230 26.85 0.74 1.18
C ARG A 230 25.47 1.24 1.60
N CYS A 231 24.61 0.35 2.10
CA CYS A 231 23.27 0.70 2.54
C CYS A 231 23.08 0.37 4.02
N GLU A 232 23.58 1.26 4.87
CA GLU A 232 23.48 1.16 6.33
C GLU A 232 22.32 2.01 6.82
N CYS A 233 21.41 1.40 7.58
CA CYS A 233 20.45 2.18 8.35
C CYS A 233 21.13 2.69 9.61
N ARG A 234 20.98 3.98 9.89
CA ARG A 234 21.48 4.59 11.13
C ARG A 234 20.29 4.95 12.00
N ASP A 235 20.35 4.61 13.28
CA ASP A 235 19.32 4.91 14.30
C ASP A 235 19.12 6.41 14.56
N GLN A 236 19.69 7.29 13.73
CA GLN A 236 19.49 8.74 13.78
C GLN A 236 18.07 9.17 13.42
N VAL A 237 17.19 8.24 13.03
CA VAL A 237 15.76 8.52 12.89
C VAL A 237 15.14 8.59 14.29
N LYS A 238 15.36 9.75 14.93
CA LYS A 238 14.80 10.17 16.22
C LYS A 238 13.36 9.70 16.36
N GLU A 239 13.06 9.06 17.49
CA GLU A 239 11.73 8.73 18.04
C GLU A 239 10.58 8.81 17.04
N ASN A 240 10.01 7.65 16.66
CA ASN A 240 8.80 7.51 15.87
C ASN A 240 7.83 8.71 16.01
N VAL A 241 7.97 9.72 15.14
CA VAL A 241 7.18 10.97 15.19
C VAL A 241 5.68 10.66 15.10
N HIS A 242 5.37 9.51 14.50
CA HIS A 242 4.03 8.95 14.46
C HIS A 242 3.41 8.72 15.86
N MET A 243 4.19 8.24 16.83
CA MET A 243 3.73 7.98 18.20
C MET A 243 3.47 9.28 18.97
N ARG A 244 4.28 10.32 18.74
CA ARG A 244 4.15 11.63 19.40
C ARG A 244 2.89 12.41 19.00
N THR A 245 2.37 12.14 17.81
CA THR A 245 1.19 12.83 17.25
C THR A 245 -0.12 12.05 17.41
N SER A 246 -0.07 10.88 18.04
CA SER A 246 -1.27 10.15 18.45
C SER A 246 -1.53 10.42 19.93
N HIS A 247 -2.68 11.00 20.26
CA HIS A 247 -3.09 11.23 21.64
C HIS A 247 -3.59 9.91 22.27
N ARG A 248 -2.70 8.94 22.44
CA ARG A 248 -3.04 7.56 22.86
C ARG A 248 -3.52 7.48 24.31
N ASP A 249 -3.17 8.48 25.10
CA ASP A 249 -3.60 8.73 26.47
C ASP A 249 -5.06 9.21 26.56
N ARG A 250 -5.62 9.71 25.46
CA ARG A 250 -7.00 10.23 25.40
C ARG A 250 -8.01 9.16 25.02
N THR A 251 -9.21 9.30 25.57
CA THR A 251 -10.37 8.49 25.23
C THR A 251 -10.82 8.73 23.78
N LEU A 252 -11.59 7.79 23.22
CA LEU A 252 -12.14 7.95 21.86
C LEU A 252 -12.96 9.25 21.68
N ALA A 253 -13.68 9.67 22.72
CA ALA A 253 -14.49 10.89 22.69
C ALA A 253 -13.62 12.16 22.66
N GLU A 254 -12.54 12.20 23.43
CA GLU A 254 -11.57 13.32 23.42
C GLU A 254 -10.77 13.39 22.12
N ARG A 255 -10.56 12.27 21.44
CA ARG A 255 -9.85 12.17 20.16
C ARG A 255 -10.72 12.51 18.94
N THR A 256 -12.04 12.48 19.10
CA THR A 256 -13.00 12.69 18.00
C THR A 256 -14.07 13.72 18.39
N SER A 257 -15.12 13.27 19.08
CA SER A 257 -16.12 14.02 19.85
C SER A 257 -17.02 13.01 20.57
N PRO A 258 -17.80 13.40 21.60
CA PRO A 258 -18.78 12.51 22.22
C PRO A 258 -19.75 11.88 21.20
N THR A 259 -20.27 12.69 20.27
CA THR A 259 -21.18 12.23 19.21
C THR A 259 -20.51 11.23 18.27
N ALA A 260 -19.31 11.54 17.77
CA ALA A 260 -18.59 10.64 16.87
C ALA A 260 -18.21 9.32 17.55
N ALA A 261 -17.76 9.37 18.81
CA ALA A 261 -17.47 8.17 19.59
C ALA A 261 -18.70 7.28 19.76
N ASN A 262 -19.89 7.86 19.98
CA ASN A 262 -21.14 7.10 20.05
C ASN A 262 -21.51 6.45 18.70
N CYS A 263 -21.32 7.14 17.58
CA CYS A 263 -21.53 6.56 16.25
C CYS A 263 -20.57 5.40 15.96
N ILE A 264 -19.28 5.55 16.32
CA ILE A 264 -18.28 4.48 16.19
C ILE A 264 -18.71 3.27 17.04
N ARG A 265 -19.11 3.48 18.30
CA ARG A 265 -19.61 2.40 19.16
C ARG A 265 -20.87 1.73 18.60
N ALA A 266 -21.79 2.50 18.04
CA ALA A 266 -23.00 1.96 17.41
C ALA A 266 -22.65 1.08 16.21
N ALA A 267 -21.76 1.53 15.32
CA ALA A 267 -21.27 0.74 14.20
C ALA A 267 -20.57 -0.55 14.65
N LEU A 268 -19.78 -0.48 15.74
CA LEU A 268 -19.11 -1.65 16.32
C LEU A 268 -20.05 -2.61 17.04
N ARG A 269 -21.26 -2.22 17.43
CA ARG A 269 -22.27 -3.16 17.94
C ARG A 269 -22.79 -4.08 16.84
N VAL A 270 -22.82 -3.59 15.59
CA VAL A 270 -23.21 -4.39 14.42
C VAL A 270 -22.10 -5.39 14.07
N ASP A 271 -20.84 -4.96 14.15
CA ASP A 271 -19.66 -5.78 13.85
C ASP A 271 -18.64 -5.78 15.02
N PRO A 272 -18.93 -6.50 16.13
CA PRO A 272 -18.12 -6.45 17.35
C PRO A 272 -16.69 -6.97 17.18
N GLN A 273 -16.45 -7.80 16.17
CA GLN A 273 -15.13 -8.32 15.83
C GLN A 273 -14.08 -7.25 15.49
N TYR A 274 -14.48 -6.01 15.20
CA TYR A 274 -13.56 -4.91 14.90
C TYR A 274 -13.27 -4.00 16.10
N ALA A 275 -13.91 -4.21 17.25
CA ALA A 275 -13.78 -3.33 18.40
C ALA A 275 -12.34 -3.27 18.94
N TRP A 276 -11.59 -4.37 18.85
CA TRP A 276 -10.19 -4.44 19.25
C TRP A 276 -9.30 -3.45 18.49
N MET A 277 -9.67 -3.06 17.25
CA MET A 277 -8.88 -2.12 16.45
C MET A 277 -8.83 -0.70 17.04
N LEU A 278 -9.63 -0.40 18.07
CA LEU A 278 -9.59 0.84 18.83
C LEU A 278 -8.85 0.72 20.17
N ASP A 279 -8.54 -0.51 20.59
CA ASP A 279 -7.68 -0.77 21.73
C ASP A 279 -6.23 -0.48 21.32
N LEU A 280 -5.72 0.67 21.75
CA LEU A 280 -4.37 1.11 21.40
C LEU A 280 -3.30 0.32 22.16
N SER A 281 -3.64 -0.49 23.17
CA SER A 281 -2.68 -1.38 23.80
C SER A 281 -2.44 -2.66 22.98
N ARG A 282 -3.35 -2.95 22.05
CA ARG A 282 -3.27 -4.12 21.17
C ARG A 282 -2.64 -3.80 19.83
N HIS A 283 -1.81 -4.72 19.38
CA HIS A 283 -1.13 -4.67 18.09
C HIS A 283 -1.65 -5.71 17.09
N GLU A 284 -2.34 -6.73 17.61
CA GLU A 284 -2.87 -7.87 16.87
C GLU A 284 -4.33 -8.13 17.29
N PRO A 285 -5.13 -8.76 16.42
CA PRO A 285 -6.48 -9.16 16.78
C PRO A 285 -6.49 -10.24 17.88
N PRO A 286 -7.57 -10.28 18.69
CA PRO A 286 -7.81 -11.39 19.60
C PRO A 286 -7.89 -12.74 18.87
N GLU A 287 -7.56 -13.82 19.57
CA GLU A 287 -7.82 -15.19 19.09
C GLU A 287 -9.29 -15.37 18.67
N GLY A 288 -9.51 -16.12 17.59
CA GLY A 288 -10.86 -16.40 17.06
C GLY A 288 -11.47 -15.25 16.24
N VAL A 289 -10.91 -14.04 16.26
CA VAL A 289 -11.20 -13.03 15.24
C VAL A 289 -10.41 -13.42 14.01
N SER A 290 -11.09 -13.81 12.93
CA SER A 290 -10.41 -14.26 11.71
C SER A 290 -9.49 -13.17 11.19
N ASN A 291 -8.21 -13.35 11.44
CA ASN A 291 -7.17 -12.72 10.65
C ASN A 291 -7.23 -13.41 9.29
N ALA A 292 -8.07 -12.93 8.38
CA ALA A 292 -7.94 -13.29 6.96
C ALA A 292 -6.52 -12.96 6.43
N ASN A 293 -5.72 -12.26 7.23
CA ASN A 293 -4.32 -11.91 7.04
C ASN A 293 -3.30 -12.94 7.56
N ALA A 294 -3.66 -13.87 8.45
CA ALA A 294 -2.68 -14.81 9.02
C ALA A 294 -2.19 -15.82 7.97
N SER A 295 -2.98 -16.12 6.94
CA SER A 295 -2.60 -17.08 5.89
C SER A 295 -1.52 -16.59 4.92
N TRP A 296 -1.19 -15.30 4.89
CA TRP A 296 -0.21 -14.73 3.94
C TRP A 296 1.20 -14.57 4.54
N LEU A 297 1.31 -14.45 5.87
CA LEU A 297 2.60 -14.30 6.56
C LEU A 297 3.36 -15.63 6.73
N VAL A 298 2.72 -16.77 6.49
CA VAL A 298 3.33 -18.12 6.69
C VAL A 298 4.05 -18.65 5.42
N GLY A 299 4.34 -17.79 4.44
CA GLY A 299 4.84 -18.20 3.11
C GLY A 299 6.28 -17.82 2.79
N SER A 300 7.18 -17.72 3.77
CA SER A 300 8.60 -17.43 3.51
C SER A 300 9.51 -18.28 4.41
N SER A 301 9.61 -19.56 4.06
CA SER A 301 10.70 -20.45 4.44
C SER A 301 11.42 -20.90 3.18
#